data_AF-A0A810BCP2-F1
#
_entry.id   AF-A0A810BCP2-F1
#
_cell.length_a   1.000
_cell.length_b   1.000
_cell.length_c   1.000
_cell.angle_alpha   90.00
_cell.angle_beta   90.00
_cell.angle_gamma   90.00
#
_symmetry.space_group_name_H-M   'P 1'
#
loop_
_entity.id
_entity.type
_entity.pdbx_description
1 polymer ?
#
loop_
_entity_poly.entity_id
_entity_poly.type
_entity_poly.pdbx_seq_one_letter_code
_entity_poly.pdbx_strand_id
1 'polypeptide(L)' 'MKAYTVADVYAFVDIPKTVFNAVDQARLTFRVRNIADKRYAIWGDPFYPDQILLGAPRTYELSAAFKW' A
#
# COMPACT_ATOMS: atom_id res chain seq x y z
N MET A 1 15.93 -8.55 11.11
CA MET A 1 15.78 -7.10 11.36
C MET A 1 14.36 -6.70 10.92
N LYS A 2 13.45 -6.36 11.85
CA LYS A 2 12.05 -6.02 11.51
C LYS A 2 11.99 -4.57 11.01
N ALA A 3 12.29 -4.44 9.73
CA ALA A 3 12.38 -3.21 8.99
C ALA A 3 10.98 -2.65 8.63
N TYR A 4 10.63 -1.51 9.25
CA TYR A 4 10.06 -0.36 8.53
C TYR A 4 8.60 -0.35 8.07
N THR A 5 7.66 -0.99 8.77
CA THR A 5 6.22 -0.64 8.73
C THR A 5 5.55 -1.06 10.03
N VAL A 6 4.72 -0.19 10.63
CA VAL A 6 4.14 -0.44 11.96
C VAL A 6 2.94 -1.39 11.89
N ALA A 7 2.13 -1.28 10.84
CA ALA A 7 1.20 -2.28 10.34
C ALA A 7 0.52 -1.72 9.08
N ASP A 8 0.29 -2.58 8.09
CA ASP A 8 -0.47 -2.27 6.88
C ASP A 8 -1.72 -3.14 6.86
N VAL A 9 -2.82 -2.60 6.33
CA VAL A 9 -4.03 -3.36 6.05
C VAL A 9 -4.43 -3.16 4.60
N TYR A 10 -5.01 -4.20 4.01
CA TYR A 10 -5.55 -4.12 2.66
C TYR A 10 -6.81 -4.95 2.56
N ALA A 11 -7.70 -4.51 1.68
CA ALA A 11 -8.90 -5.22 1.27
C ALA A 11 -9.04 -5.11 -0.23
N PHE A 12 -9.60 -6.13 -0.86
CA PHE A 12 -9.91 -6.10 -2.28
C PHE A 12 -11.25 -6.77 -2.54
N VAL A 13 -11.89 -6.37 -3.64
CA VAL A 13 -13.11 -6.98 -4.14
C VAL A 13 -12.92 -7.27 -5.62
N ASP A 14 -13.26 -8.50 -6.01
CA ASP A 14 -13.39 -8.89 -7.40
C ASP A 14 -14.81 -8.57 -7.88
N ILE A 15 -14.90 -7.84 -8.98
CA ILE A 15 -16.16 -7.47 -9.61
C ILE A 15 -16.43 -8.50 -10.72
N PRO A 16 -17.51 -9.28 -10.60
CA PRO A 16 -17.83 -10.29 -11.61
C PRO A 16 -18.28 -9.63 -12.91
N LYS A 17 -18.00 -10.30 -14.02
CA LYS A 17 -18.39 -9.84 -15.37
C LYS A 17 -19.88 -9.51 -15.45
N THR A 18 -20.74 -10.29 -14.79
CA THR A 18 -22.20 -10.06 -14.74
C THR A 18 -22.61 -8.67 -14.25
N VAL A 19 -21.78 -8.04 -13.41
CA VAL A 19 -21.99 -6.68 -12.88
C VAL A 19 -21.25 -5.64 -13.72
N PHE A 20 -20.09 -5.99 -14.30
CA PHE A 20 -19.29 -5.10 -15.13
C PHE A 20 -18.83 -5.80 -16.42
N ASN A 21 -19.70 -5.78 -17.44
CA ASN A 21 -19.52 -6.52 -18.70
C ASN A 21 -18.42 -5.96 -19.63
N ALA A 22 -17.73 -4.89 -19.26
CA ALA A 22 -16.72 -4.23 -20.09
C ALA A 22 -15.37 -4.95 -20.12
N VAL A 23 -15.09 -5.82 -19.13
CA VAL A 23 -13.84 -6.56 -18.98
C VAL A 23 -14.13 -7.98 -18.51
N ASP A 24 -13.20 -8.91 -18.72
CA ASP A 24 -13.35 -10.28 -18.25
C ASP A 24 -13.24 -10.40 -16.74
N GLN A 25 -12.36 -9.59 -16.14
CA GLN A 25 -12.23 -9.49 -14.69
C GLN A 25 -11.83 -8.07 -14.29
N ALA A 26 -12.51 -7.51 -13.29
CA ALA A 26 -12.12 -6.27 -12.63
C ALA A 26 -11.86 -6.52 -11.14
N ARG A 27 -10.81 -5.90 -10.59
CA ARG A 27 -10.51 -5.92 -9.16
C ARG A 27 -10.28 -4.50 -8.67
N LEU A 28 -10.96 -4.15 -7.57
CA LEU A 28 -10.69 -2.94 -6.81
C LEU A 28 -9.93 -3.31 -5.55
N THR A 29 -8.80 -2.65 -5.29
CA THR A 29 -8.01 -2.85 -4.08
C THR A 29 -7.87 -1.53 -3.33
N PHE A 30 -8.09 -1.58 -2.02
CA PHE A 30 -7.83 -0.48 -1.11
C PHE A 30 -6.79 -0.91 -0.08
N ARG A 31 -5.78 -0.07 0.12
CA ARG A 31 -4.70 -0.32 1.06
C ARG A 31 -4.48 0.91 1.93
N VAL A 32 -4.32 0.67 3.22
CA VAL A 32 -3.88 1.67 4.20
C VAL A 32 -2.54 1.24 4.72
N ARG A 33 -1.56 2.12 4.58
CA ARG A 33 -0.20 1.93 5.08
C ARG A 33 0.01 2.73 6.35
N ASN A 34 0.77 2.19 7.30
CA ASN A 34 0.97 2.81 8.62
C ASN A 34 -0.37 3.12 9.32
N ILE A 35 -1.19 2.08 9.55
CA ILE A 35 -2.54 2.25 10.11
C ILE A 35 -2.56 2.92 11.49
N ALA A 36 -1.48 2.81 12.26
CA ALA A 36 -1.35 3.47 13.56
C ALA A 36 -0.84 4.92 13.47
N ASP A 37 -0.56 5.43 12.25
CA ASP A 37 0.08 6.73 11.98
C ASP A 37 1.30 7.00 12.88
N LYS A 38 2.10 5.96 13.11
CA LYS A 38 3.26 6.06 13.98
C LYS A 38 4.40 6.73 13.21
N ARG A 39 5.03 7.71 13.83
CA ARG A 39 6.25 8.34 13.32
C ARG A 39 7.44 7.42 13.58
N TYR A 40 8.21 7.12 12.53
CA TYR A 40 9.40 6.28 12.60
C TYR A 40 10.46 6.76 11.62
N ALA A 41 11.68 6.26 11.78
CA ALA A 41 12.80 6.55 10.91
C ALA A 41 13.48 5.26 10.46
N ILE A 42 14.10 5.32 9.28
CA ILE A 42 14.91 4.26 8.71
C ILE A 42 16.36 4.52 9.11
N TRP A 43 16.96 3.52 9.76
CA TRP A 43 18.37 3.55 10.18
C TRP A 43 19.19 2.65 9.27
N GLY A 44 20.33 3.14 8.79
CA GLY A 44 21.25 2.36 7.96
C GLY A 44 20.96 2.41 6.46
N ASP A 45 20.53 3.56 5.94
CA ASP A 45 20.55 3.78 4.50
C ASP A 45 22.01 3.97 4.02
N PRO A 46 22.49 3.17 3.04
CA PRO A 46 23.88 3.22 2.60
C PRO A 46 24.22 4.43 1.72
N PHE A 47 23.22 5.18 1.23
CA PHE A 47 23.41 6.34 0.35
C PHE A 47 23.41 7.66 1.12
N TYR A 48 22.70 7.73 2.25
CA TYR A 48 22.57 8.92 3.09
C TYR A 48 22.98 8.63 4.55
N PRO A 49 24.27 8.33 4.81
CA PRO A 49 24.74 7.90 6.12
C PRO A 49 24.66 8.97 7.22
N ASP A 50 24.55 10.24 6.84
CA ASP A 50 24.45 11.40 7.73
C ASP A 50 23.01 11.90 7.92
N GLN A 51 22.03 11.28 7.24
CA GLN A 51 20.63 11.71 7.29
C GLN A 51 19.72 10.66 7.91
N ILE A 52 18.67 11.12 8.57
CA ILE A 52 17.61 10.27 9.11
C ILE A 52 16.44 10.31 8.14
N LEU A 53 16.24 9.22 7.40
CA LEU A 53 15.10 9.09 6.50
C LEU A 53 13.84 8.81 7.31
N LEU A 54 12.87 9.73 7.24
CA LEU A 54 11.57 9.55 7.87
C LEU A 54 10.76 8.51 7.11
N GLY A 55 10.15 7.58 7.86
CA GLY A 55 9.16 6.67 7.31
C GLY A 55 7.95 7.43 6.78
N ALA A 56 7.27 6.85 5.79
CA ALA A 56 6.07 7.47 5.24
C ALA A 56 4.99 7.60 6.34
N PRO A 57 4.27 8.74 6.39
CA PRO A 57 3.10 8.89 7.25
C PRO A 57 1.99 7.93 6.81
N ARG A 58 0.84 7.92 7.50
CA ARG A 58 -0.31 7.14 7.03
C ARG A 58 -0.67 7.50 5.59
N THR A 59 -0.70 6.48 4.73
CA THR A 59 -0.98 6.65 3.30
C THR A 59 -2.14 5.76 2.89
N TYR A 60 -3.01 6.31 2.05
CA TYR A 60 -4.16 5.64 1.47
C TYR A 60 -3.90 5.40 -0.01
N GLU A 61 -4.12 4.18 -0.47
CA GLU A 61 -3.91 3.78 -1.86
C GLU A 61 -5.17 3.09 -2.37
N LEU A 62 -5.62 3.50 -3.55
CA LEU A 62 -6.71 2.89 -4.29
C LEU A 62 -6.17 2.45 -5.65
N SER A 63 -6.39 1.18 -6.00
CA SER A 63 -6.00 0.66 -7.31
C SER A 63 -7.14 -0.12 -7.94
N ALA A 64 -7.24 0.01 -9.27
CA ALA A 64 -8.14 -0.75 -10.11
C ALA A 64 -7.32 -1.54 -11.12
N ALA A 65 -7.57 -2.84 -11.20
CA ALA A 65 -6.92 -3.74 -12.15
C ALA A 65 -7.98 -4.38 -13.05
N PHE A 66 -7.65 -4.46 -14.34
CA PHE A 66 -8.55 -4.95 -15.38
C PHE A 66 -7.85 -6.03 -16.20
N LYS A 67 -8.58 -7.09 -16.53
CA LYS A 67 -8.16 -8.16 -17.44
C LYS A 67 -9.15 -8.21 -18.61
N TRP A 68 -8.61 -8.21 -19.83
CA TRP A 68 -9.36 -8.32 -21.10
C TRP A 68 -9.17 -9.68 -21.74
#